data_AF-A0A1B6W235-F1
#
_entry.id   AF-A0A1B6W235-F1
#
_cell.length_a   1.000
_cell.length_b   1.000
_cell.length_c   1.000
_cell.angle_alpha   90.00
_cell.angle_beta   90.00
_cell.angle_gamma   90.00
#
_symmetry.space_group_name_H-M   'P 1'
#
loop_
_entity.id
_entity.type
_entity.pdbx_description
1 polymer ?
#
loop_
_entity_poly.entity_id
_entity_poly.type
_entity_poly.pdbx_seq_one_letter_code
_entity_poly.pdbx_strand_id
1 'polypeptide(L)'
;MLMAFVLGFWCLWMGEREPNVLLEGFFFTVVAIAANGFMQWQMPNADTVWALQWGLVWAWAALMMFVVDRFGSNLGIRLVVAVVAGGGYFWLEQNGCGLAAGWLGAEAKCVQEAVTASQFR
;
A
#
# COMPACT_ATOMS: atom_id res chain seq x y z
N MET A 1 -5.40 7.36 1.46
CA MET A 1 -4.84 8.68 1.01
C MET A 1 -3.64 9.18 1.84
N LEU A 2 -3.75 9.41 3.16
CA LEU A 2 -2.60 9.85 3.98
C LEU A 2 -1.42 8.86 3.92
N MET A 3 -1.70 7.56 3.89
CA MET A 3 -0.66 6.53 3.78
C MET A 3 0.10 6.52 2.45
N ALA A 4 -0.50 7.02 1.37
CA ALA A 4 0.20 7.20 0.10
C ALA A 4 1.33 8.23 0.23
N PHE A 5 1.05 9.34 0.94
CA PHE A 5 2.05 10.36 1.26
C PHE A 5 3.13 9.80 2.19
N VAL A 6 2.72 9.06 3.23
CA VAL A 6 3.66 8.44 4.18
C VAL A 6 4.61 7.47 3.46
N LEU A 7 4.13 6.65 2.51
CA LEU A 7 4.98 5.74 1.74
C LEU A 7 6.00 6.49 0.86
N GLY A 8 5.56 7.54 0.17
CA GLY A 8 6.45 8.39 -0.63
C GLY A 8 7.54 9.05 0.24
N PHE A 9 7.15 9.59 1.40
CA PHE A 9 8.09 10.14 2.37
C PHE A 9 9.03 9.07 2.96
N TRP A 10 8.52 7.87 3.25
CA TRP A 10 9.30 6.73 3.73
C TRP A 10 10.43 6.38 2.75
N CYS A 11 10.10 6.37 1.45
CA CYS A 11 11.08 6.15 0.39
C CYS A 11 12.16 7.25 0.36
N LEU A 12 11.81 8.53 0.56
CA LEU A 12 12.79 9.62 0.64
C LEU A 12 13.70 9.48 1.86
N TRP A 13 13.12 9.14 3.00
CA TRP A 13 13.85 8.98 4.26
C TRP A 13 14.82 7.79 4.22
N MET A 14 14.42 6.69 3.58
CA MET A 14 15.21 5.46 3.52
C MET A 14 16.53 5.60 2.77
N GLY A 15 16.64 6.51 1.80
CA GLY A 15 17.82 6.53 0.94
C GLY A 15 19.13 6.90 1.65
N GLU A 16 19.11 7.54 2.82
CA GLU A 16 20.34 7.82 3.59
C GLU A 16 20.73 6.70 4.56
N ARG A 17 20.00 5.58 4.57
CA ARG A 17 20.20 4.44 5.45
C ARG A 17 20.52 3.19 4.65
N GLU A 18 20.97 2.14 5.34
CA GLU A 18 21.15 0.77 4.80
C GLU A 18 20.12 -0.19 5.44
N PRO A 19 18.85 -0.14 5.06
CA PRO A 19 17.78 -0.84 5.76
C PRO A 19 17.50 -2.17 5.08
N ASN A 20 17.02 -3.17 5.84
CA ASN A 20 16.51 -4.38 5.22
C ASN A 20 15.16 -4.08 4.54
N VAL A 21 15.20 -3.96 3.21
CA VAL A 21 14.11 -3.50 2.33
C VAL A 21 12.78 -4.22 2.58
N LEU A 22 12.82 -5.53 2.79
CA LEU A 22 11.64 -6.36 3.06
C LEU A 22 10.99 -6.05 4.42
N LEU A 23 11.83 -5.78 5.42
CA LEU A 23 11.41 -5.55 6.80
C LEU A 23 10.83 -4.14 6.97
N GLU A 24 11.40 -3.16 6.27
CA GLU A 24 10.88 -1.79 6.21
C GLU A 24 9.55 -1.72 5.44
N GLY A 25 9.44 -2.46 4.33
CA GLY A 25 8.16 -2.62 3.62
C GLY A 25 7.10 -3.24 4.53
N PHE A 26 7.49 -4.25 5.35
CA PHE A 26 6.60 -4.89 6.32
C PHE A 26 6.18 -3.92 7.42
N PHE A 27 7.12 -3.15 7.95
CA PHE A 27 6.86 -2.16 8.98
C PHE A 27 5.89 -1.08 8.49
N PHE A 28 6.11 -0.58 7.27
CA PHE A 28 5.17 0.32 6.62
C PHE A 28 3.76 -0.28 6.53
N THR A 29 3.63 -1.54 6.10
CA THR A 29 2.30 -2.17 6.02
C THR A 29 1.63 -2.34 7.36
N VAL A 30 2.36 -2.68 8.42
CA VAL A 30 1.79 -2.76 9.78
C VAL A 30 1.28 -1.39 10.23
N VAL A 31 2.05 -0.32 9.98
CA VAL A 31 1.63 1.06 10.28
C VAL A 31 0.40 1.45 9.45
N ALA A 32 0.34 1.07 8.18
CA ALA A 32 -0.80 1.33 7.31
C ALA A 32 -2.07 0.59 7.77
N ILE A 33 -1.96 -0.68 8.18
CA ILE A 33 -3.06 -1.46 8.76
C ILE A 33 -3.55 -0.81 10.05
N ALA A 34 -2.64 -0.44 10.95
CA ALA A 34 -2.99 0.18 12.23
C ALA A 34 -3.72 1.51 12.01
N ALA A 35 -3.21 2.36 11.13
CA ALA A 35 -3.86 3.64 10.82
C ALA A 35 -5.22 3.46 10.14
N ASN A 36 -5.36 2.45 9.27
CA ASN A 36 -6.65 2.13 8.67
C ASN A 36 -7.66 1.70 9.75
N GLY A 37 -7.25 0.86 10.70
CA GLY A 37 -8.08 0.49 11.86
C GLY A 37 -8.48 1.67 12.73
N PHE A 38 -7.57 2.62 12.98
CA PHE A 38 -7.89 3.86 13.70
C PHE A 38 -8.85 4.77 12.92
N MET A 39 -8.74 4.81 11.59
CA MET A 39 -9.64 5.63 10.75
C MET A 39 -11.05 5.04 10.68
N GLN A 40 -11.17 3.72 10.59
CA GLN A 40 -12.45 3.05 10.41
C GLN A 40 -13.19 2.80 11.73
N TRP A 41 -12.53 2.93 12.89
CA TRP A 41 -13.11 2.62 14.22
C TRP A 41 -13.80 1.25 14.28
N GLN A 42 -13.33 0.31 13.46
CA GLN A 42 -13.87 -1.02 13.30
C GLN A 42 -12.73 -2.02 13.32
N MET A 43 -12.95 -3.16 13.95
CA MET A 43 -11.95 -4.22 13.96
C MET A 43 -11.95 -4.89 12.58
N PRO A 44 -10.80 -4.94 11.87
CA PRO A 44 -10.75 -5.46 10.52
C PRO A 44 -11.15 -6.94 10.51
N ASN A 45 -12.08 -7.30 9.63
CA ASN A 45 -12.47 -8.68 9.43
C ASN A 45 -11.34 -9.38 8.65
N ALA A 46 -10.62 -10.28 9.31
CA ALA A 46 -9.45 -10.95 8.75
C ALA A 46 -9.89 -12.04 7.74
N ASP A 47 -10.31 -11.61 6.55
CA ASP A 47 -10.61 -12.50 5.42
C ASP A 47 -9.35 -12.72 4.55
N THR A 48 -9.35 -13.81 3.79
CA THR A 48 -8.35 -14.17 2.78
C THR A 48 -8.09 -13.03 1.78
N VAL A 49 -9.14 -12.31 1.37
CA VAL A 49 -9.04 -11.16 0.46
C VAL A 49 -8.33 -9.98 1.12
N TRP A 50 -8.62 -9.72 2.40
CA TRP A 50 -7.96 -8.69 3.19
C TRP A 50 -6.46 -8.97 3.32
N ALA A 51 -6.09 -10.20 3.69
CA ALA A 51 -4.70 -10.60 3.81
C ALA A 51 -3.94 -10.47 2.48
N LEU A 52 -4.58 -10.81 1.36
CA LEU A 52 -3.98 -10.68 0.03
C LEU A 52 -3.80 -9.22 -0.37
N GLN A 53 -4.76 -8.35 -0.09
CA GLN A 53 -4.66 -6.91 -0.36
C GLN A 53 -3.48 -6.29 0.37
N TRP A 54 -3.34 -6.55 1.69
CA TRP A 54 -2.22 -6.02 2.47
C TRP A 54 -0.89 -6.67 2.09
N GLY A 55 -0.89 -7.94 1.68
CA GLY A 55 0.29 -8.59 1.09
C GLY A 55 0.73 -7.93 -0.22
N LEU A 56 -0.21 -7.47 -1.04
CA LEU A 56 0.08 -6.75 -2.28
C LEU A 56 0.65 -5.35 -1.99
N VAL A 57 0.12 -4.66 -0.98
CA VAL A 57 0.68 -3.39 -0.48
C VAL A 57 2.11 -3.61 0.02
N TRP A 58 2.36 -4.69 0.74
CA TRP A 58 3.69 -5.04 1.25
C TRP A 58 4.67 -5.28 0.12
N ALA A 59 4.29 -6.10 -0.86
CA ALA A 59 5.11 -6.38 -2.03
C ALA A 59 5.43 -5.08 -2.81
N TRP A 60 4.44 -4.20 -2.98
CA TRP A 60 4.65 -2.89 -3.61
C TRP A 60 5.61 -2.01 -2.82
N ALA A 61 5.43 -1.90 -1.50
CA ALA A 61 6.30 -1.11 -0.62
C ALA A 61 7.74 -1.62 -0.66
N ALA A 62 7.94 -2.94 -0.55
CA ALA A 62 9.26 -3.56 -0.64
C ALA A 62 9.91 -3.33 -2.01
N LEU A 63 9.15 -3.42 -3.11
CA LEU A 63 9.65 -3.15 -4.45
C LEU A 63 10.10 -1.69 -4.59
N MET A 64 9.31 -0.73 -4.14
CA MET A 64 9.66 0.69 -4.21
C MET A 64 10.89 1.02 -3.38
N MET A 65 11.01 0.44 -2.18
CA MET A 65 12.19 0.60 -1.33
C MET A 65 13.44 -0.03 -1.98
N PHE A 66 13.30 -1.17 -2.67
CA PHE A 66 14.40 -1.78 -3.42
C PHE A 66 14.87 -0.89 -4.56
N VAL A 67 13.92 -0.24 -5.27
CA VAL A 67 14.24 0.71 -6.34
C VAL A 67 14.97 1.93 -5.78
N VAL A 68 14.55 2.47 -4.63
CA VAL A 68 15.26 3.57 -3.97
C VAL A 68 16.67 3.16 -3.56
N ASP A 69 16.83 2.00 -2.93
CA ASP A 69 18.15 1.52 -2.48
C ASP A 69 19.10 1.34 -3.67
N ARG A 70 18.59 0.77 -4.77
CA ARG A 70 19.43 0.44 -5.94
C ARG A 70 19.75 1.62 -6.84
N PHE A 71 18.83 2.57 -6.99
CA PHE A 71 18.91 3.67 -7.98
C PHE A 71 18.88 5.07 -7.36
N GLY A 72 18.65 5.20 -6.05
CA GLY A 72 18.50 6.46 -5.33
C GLY A 72 19.81 7.18 -5.03
N SER A 73 20.79 7.16 -5.95
CA SER A 73 22.07 7.86 -5.79
C SER A 73 21.91 9.39 -5.83
N ASN A 74 20.84 9.88 -6.48
CA ASN A 74 20.53 11.30 -6.62
C ASN A 74 19.16 11.63 -6.02
N LEU A 75 19.06 12.80 -5.36
CA LEU A 75 17.81 13.30 -4.76
C LEU A 75 16.65 13.39 -5.77
N GLY A 76 16.94 13.78 -7.02
CA GLY A 76 15.93 13.85 -8.07
C GLY A 76 15.29 12.50 -8.41
N ILE A 77 16.09 11.42 -8.44
CA ILE A 77 15.57 10.06 -8.70
C ILE A 77 14.71 9.60 -7.52
N ARG A 78 15.14 9.88 -6.28
CA ARG A 78 14.34 9.55 -5.09
C ARG A 78 12.99 10.26 -5.08
N LEU A 79 12.93 11.51 -5.50
CA LEU A 79 11.69 12.28 -5.63
C LEU A 79 10.73 11.63 -6.64
N VAL A 80 11.22 11.23 -7.80
CA VAL A 80 10.41 10.53 -8.80
C VAL A 80 9.90 9.20 -8.25
N VAL A 81 10.78 8.42 -7.61
CA VAL A 81 10.38 7.14 -6.99
C VAL A 81 9.36 7.36 -5.88
N ALA A 82 9.50 8.40 -5.06
CA ALA A 82 8.53 8.73 -4.02
C ALA A 82 7.14 9.05 -4.57
N VAL A 83 7.07 9.79 -5.69
CA VAL A 83 5.81 10.08 -6.39
C VAL A 83 5.19 8.80 -6.95
N VAL A 84 6.00 7.96 -7.61
CA VAL A 84 5.54 6.66 -8.15
C VAL A 84 5.10 5.72 -7.03
N ALA A 85 5.83 5.68 -5.93
CA ALA A 85 5.53 4.83 -4.79
C ALA A 85 4.18 5.21 -4.17
N GLY A 86 3.98 6.50 -3.85
CA GLY A 86 2.72 7.01 -3.32
C GLY A 86 1.56 6.89 -4.31
N GLY A 87 1.78 7.22 -5.58
CA GLY A 87 0.77 7.08 -6.64
C GLY A 87 0.37 5.62 -6.89
N GLY A 88 1.33 4.70 -6.87
CA GLY A 88 1.06 3.27 -6.99
C GLY A 88 0.30 2.71 -5.81
N TYR A 89 0.62 3.13 -4.58
CA TYR A 89 -0.16 2.79 -3.39
C TYR A 89 -1.61 3.29 -3.51
N PHE A 90 -1.80 4.51 -4.01
CA PHE A 90 -3.14 5.07 -4.24
C PHE A 90 -3.96 4.24 -5.25
N TRP A 91 -3.33 3.87 -6.36
CA TRP A 91 -3.95 3.00 -7.36
C TRP A 91 -4.27 1.61 -6.79
N LEU A 92 -3.40 1.09 -5.92
CA LEU A 92 -3.56 -0.20 -5.25
C LEU A 92 -4.64 -0.15 -4.15
N GLU A 93 -4.86 0.97 -3.47
CA GLU A 93 -6.03 1.13 -2.59
C GLU A 93 -7.34 1.14 -3.39
N GLN A 94 -7.36 1.73 -4.60
CA GLN A 94 -8.58 1.77 -5.43
C GLN A 94 -8.88 0.45 -6.14
N ASN A 95 -7.86 -0.24 -6.65
CA ASN A 95 -8.02 -1.44 -7.49
C ASN A 95 -7.58 -2.74 -6.81
N GLY A 96 -7.00 -2.66 -5.61
CA GLY A 96 -6.41 -3.80 -4.90
C GLY A 96 -7.42 -4.88 -4.54
N CYS A 97 -8.65 -4.50 -4.17
CA CYS A 97 -9.73 -5.46 -3.94
C CYS A 97 -10.12 -6.23 -5.22
N GLY A 98 -10.17 -5.54 -6.37
CA GLY A 98 -10.49 -6.16 -7.66
C GLY A 98 -9.37 -7.08 -8.16
N LEU A 99 -8.11 -6.69 -7.96
CA LEU A 99 -6.96 -7.54 -8.22
C LEU A 99 -6.97 -8.76 -7.30
N ALA A 100 -7.13 -8.58 -5.98
CA ALA A 100 -7.15 -9.70 -5.05
C ALA A 100 -8.27 -10.70 -5.35
N ALA A 101 -9.47 -10.22 -5.67
CA ALA A 101 -10.60 -11.04 -6.08
C ALA A 101 -10.34 -11.80 -7.40
N GLY A 102 -9.75 -11.12 -8.39
CA GLY A 102 -9.39 -11.72 -9.68
C GLY A 102 -8.32 -12.81 -9.57
N TRP A 103 -7.33 -12.65 -8.69
CA TRP A 103 -6.29 -13.65 -8.44
C TRP A 103 -6.79 -14.86 -7.64
N LEU A 104 -7.78 -14.67 -6.77
CA LEU A 104 -8.39 -15.74 -5.97
C LEU A 104 -9.53 -16.47 -6.69
N GLY A 105 -9.93 -16.04 -7.89
CA GLY A 105 -11.08 -16.59 -8.62
C GLY A 105 -12.41 -16.43 -7.87
N ALA A 106 -12.43 -15.57 -6.84
CA ALA A 106 -13.55 -15.36 -5.96
C ALA A 106 -14.16 -13.98 -6.28
N GLU A 107 -15.29 -13.95 -6.99
CA GLU A 107 -16.11 -12.74 -7.16
C GLU A 107 -16.76 -12.24 -5.84
N ALA A 108 -16.39 -12.81 -4.70
CA ALA A 108 -17.16 -12.68 -3.48
C ALA A 108 -16.66 -11.54 -2.59
N LYS A 109 -17.52 -10.52 -2.46
CA LYS A 109 -17.68 -9.56 -1.34
C LYS A 109 -17.05 -8.16 -1.42
N CYS A 110 -16.22 -7.80 -2.39
CA CYS A 110 -15.74 -6.41 -2.48
C CYS A 110 -16.67 -5.47 -3.25
N VAL A 111 -17.59 -5.99 -4.06
CA VAL A 111 -18.56 -5.18 -4.84
C VAL A 111 -19.62 -4.54 -3.93
N GLN A 112 -19.84 -5.05 -2.72
CA GLN A 112 -20.96 -4.63 -1.88
C GLN A 112 -20.71 -3.29 -1.17
N GLU A 113 -19.47 -2.94 -0.83
CA GLU A 113 -19.13 -1.60 -0.29
C GLU A 113 -19.08 -0.53 -1.39
N ALA A 114 -18.62 -0.87 -2.60
CA ALA A 114 -18.62 0.07 -3.72
C ALA A 114 -20.06 0.43 -4.18
N VAL A 115 -20.97 -0.54 -4.16
CA VAL A 115 -22.39 -0.29 -4.51
C VAL A 115 -23.10 0.51 -3.40
N THR A 116 -22.85 0.23 -2.11
CA THR A 116 -23.47 1.02 -1.03
C THR A 116 -22.94 2.45 -0.93
N ALA A 117 -21.65 2.70 -1.19
CA ALA A 117 -21.10 4.06 -1.24
C ALA A 117 -21.64 4.87 -2.44
N SER A 118 -22.03 4.22 -3.53
CA SER A 118 -22.65 4.87 -4.70
C SER A 118 -24.16 5.11 -4.57
N GLN A 119 -24.82 4.49 -3.59
CA GLN A 119 -26.26 4.61 -3.34
C GLN A 119 -26.61 5.77 -2.39
N PHE A 120 -25.62 6.48 -1.83
CA PHE A 120 -25.81 7.66 -0.98
C PHE A 120 -25.45 8.99 -1.68
N ARG A 121 -25.49 9.04 -3.01
CA ARG A 121 -25.38 10.30 -3.76
C ARG A 121 -26.73 10.68 -4.37
#